data_AF-A0A850KUH2-F1
#
_entry.id   AF-A0A850KUH2-F1
#
_cell.length_a   1.000
_cell.length_b   1.000
_cell.length_c   1.000
_cell.angle_alpha   90.00
_cell.angle_beta   90.00
_cell.angle_gamma   90.00
#
_symmetry.space_group_name_H-M   'P 1'
#
loop_
_entity.id
_entity.type
_entity.pdbx_description
1 polymer ?
#
loop_
_entity_poly.entity_id
_entity_poly.type
_entity_poly.pdbx_seq_one_letter_code
_entity_poly.pdbx_strand_id
1 'polypeptide(L)'
;MLSSHAGKINFDRSAIVAVWQKGRIIPGRDPNEYRLDMCGKTIRFAAYGHQNSYGWEIDHIVPLALGGGHELSNLQPLYWRNNRAKADTYPWHCQNGFCDQ
;
A
#
# COMPACT_ATOMS: atom_id res chain seq x y z
N MET A 1 21.15 0.32 -10.98
CA MET A 1 21.51 1.61 -10.35
C MET A 1 20.91 2.68 -11.25
N LEU A 2 19.84 3.37 -10.89
CA LEU A 2 19.75 4.41 -9.87
C LEU A 2 18.37 4.32 -9.17
N SER A 3 18.32 3.99 -7.88
CA SER A 3 17.13 4.25 -7.07
C SER A 3 17.16 5.72 -6.70
N SER A 4 16.54 6.55 -7.53
CA SER A 4 16.32 7.96 -7.23
C SER A 4 15.52 8.04 -5.93
N HIS A 5 16.21 8.55 -4.91
CA HIS A 5 15.66 8.93 -3.63
C HIS A 5 14.69 10.11 -3.83
N ALA A 6 13.46 9.83 -4.24
CA ALA A 6 12.34 10.64 -3.79
C ALA A 6 12.26 10.39 -2.28
N GLY A 7 12.69 11.37 -1.49
CA GLY A 7 12.76 11.26 -0.03
C GLY A 7 11.49 10.61 0.51
N LYS A 8 11.64 9.55 1.32
CA LYS A 8 10.51 8.88 1.96
C LYS A 8 9.68 9.95 2.67
N ILE A 9 8.51 10.28 2.12
CA ILE A 9 7.58 11.17 2.78
C ILE A 9 7.12 10.46 4.05
N ASN A 10 7.29 11.13 5.18
CA ASN A 10 6.70 10.70 6.44
C ASN A 10 5.26 11.20 6.43
N PHE A 11 4.31 10.29 6.19
CA PHE A 11 2.90 10.60 6.33
C PHE A 11 2.56 10.78 7.81
N ASP A 12 1.80 11.82 8.11
CA ASP A 12 1.27 12.02 9.45
C ASP A 12 0.21 10.95 9.80
N ARG A 13 -0.18 10.93 11.07
CA ARG A 13 -1.13 9.95 11.58
C ARG A 13 -2.48 10.02 10.87
N SER A 14 -2.96 11.23 10.55
CA SER A 14 -4.23 11.43 9.85
C SER A 14 -4.20 10.87 8.44
N ALA A 15 -3.12 11.09 7.70
CA ALA A 15 -2.94 10.54 6.36
C ALA A 15 -2.87 9.01 6.39
N ILE A 16 -2.16 8.42 7.37
CA ILE A 16 -2.10 6.96 7.55
C ILE A 16 -3.51 6.40 7.79
N VAL A 17 -4.31 7.03 8.65
CA VAL A 17 -5.70 6.61 8.92
C VAL A 17 -6.57 6.76 7.67
N ALA A 18 -6.47 7.88 6.96
CA ALA A 18 -7.26 8.14 5.76
C ALA A 18 -6.95 7.13 4.64
N VAL A 19 -5.68 6.81 4.42
CA VAL A 19 -5.28 5.80 3.43
C VAL A 19 -5.69 4.41 3.89
N TRP A 20 -5.51 4.05 5.17
CA TRP A 20 -5.96 2.78 5.73
C TRP A 20 -7.44 2.51 5.44
N GLN A 21 -8.29 3.53 5.60
CA GLN A 21 -9.73 3.42 5.37
C GLN A 21 -10.11 3.07 3.92
N LYS A 22 -9.21 3.24 2.95
CA LYS A 22 -9.41 2.82 1.54
C LYS A 22 -9.27 1.30 1.36
N GLY A 23 -8.67 0.58 2.31
CA GLY A 23 -8.58 -0.87 2.27
C GLY A 23 -9.96 -1.54 2.38
N ARG A 24 -10.16 -2.67 1.73
CA ARG A 24 -11.45 -3.38 1.75
C ARG A 24 -11.67 -4.05 3.10
N ILE A 25 -12.90 -4.00 3.61
CA ILE A 25 -13.29 -4.65 4.87
C ILE A 25 -13.29 -6.17 4.67
N ILE A 26 -12.82 -6.90 5.68
CA ILE A 26 -12.91 -8.36 5.74
C ILE A 26 -14.10 -8.73 6.63
N PRO A 27 -15.15 -9.40 6.09
CA PRO A 27 -16.26 -9.87 6.91
C PRO A 27 -15.77 -10.72 8.10
N GLY A 28 -16.27 -10.43 9.30
CA GLY A 28 -15.91 -11.16 10.53
C GLY A 28 -14.58 -10.76 11.17
N ARG A 29 -13.87 -9.72 10.68
CA ARG A 29 -12.71 -9.13 11.36
C ARG A 29 -12.95 -7.65 11.70
N ASP A 30 -12.28 -7.15 12.73
CA ASP A 30 -12.33 -5.72 13.09
C ASP A 30 -11.72 -4.87 11.95
N PRO A 31 -12.50 -3.99 11.29
CA PRO A 31 -12.01 -3.14 10.21
C PRO A 31 -11.02 -2.05 10.65
N ASN A 32 -10.88 -1.82 11.96
CA ASN A 32 -9.84 -0.96 12.53
C ASN A 32 -8.49 -1.69 12.66
N GLU A 33 -8.51 -3.02 12.64
CA GLU A 33 -7.30 -3.83 12.79
C GLU A 33 -6.88 -4.49 11.47
N TYR A 34 -7.82 -5.06 10.71
CA TYR A 34 -7.54 -5.84 9.50
C TYR A 34 -8.34 -5.33 8.29
N ARG A 35 -7.66 -5.25 7.14
CA ARG A 35 -8.25 -4.95 5.83
C ARG A 35 -7.56 -5.75 4.74
N LEU A 36 -8.14 -5.75 3.54
CA LEU A 36 -7.47 -6.20 2.33
C LEU A 36 -6.95 -5.01 1.55
N ASP A 37 -5.76 -5.13 0.97
CA ASP A 37 -5.33 -4.24 -0.10
C ASP A 37 -6.14 -4.49 -1.40
N MET A 38 -5.83 -3.72 -2.46
CA MET A 38 -6.47 -3.89 -3.77
C MET A 38 -6.24 -5.28 -4.38
N CYS A 39 -5.15 -5.96 -4.03
CA CYS A 39 -4.78 -7.28 -4.50
C CYS A 39 -5.34 -8.44 -3.68
N GLY A 40 -6.04 -8.16 -2.58
CA GLY A 40 -6.66 -9.17 -1.73
C GLY A 40 -5.72 -9.72 -0.67
N LYS A 41 -4.55 -9.10 -0.44
CA LYS A 41 -3.66 -9.46 0.67
C LYS A 41 -4.19 -8.83 1.95
N THR A 42 -4.24 -9.63 3.02
CA THR A 42 -4.57 -9.12 4.35
C THR A 42 -3.45 -8.24 4.87
N ILE A 43 -3.80 -7.05 5.34
CA ILE A 43 -2.93 -6.08 5.98
C ILE A 43 -3.46 -5.77 7.37
N ARG A 44 -2.56 -5.43 8.30
CA ARG A 44 -2.90 -5.08 9.68
C ARG A 44 -2.51 -3.63 9.95
N PHE A 45 -3.41 -2.84 10.54
CA PHE A 45 -3.17 -1.42 10.76
C PHE A 45 -1.88 -1.15 11.54
N ALA A 46 -1.65 -1.91 12.62
CA ALA A 46 -0.45 -1.83 13.45
C ALA A 46 0.85 -2.29 12.73
N ALA A 47 0.75 -2.93 11.57
CA ALA A 47 1.89 -3.36 10.76
C ALA A 47 2.27 -2.34 9.66
N TYR A 48 1.81 -1.09 9.76
CA TYR A 48 2.24 -0.01 8.87
C TYR A 48 3.76 0.17 8.90
N GLY A 49 4.40 0.15 7.72
CA GLY A 49 5.85 0.29 7.56
C GLY A 49 6.67 -0.97 7.91
N HIS A 50 6.04 -2.04 8.36
CA HIS A 50 6.71 -3.31 8.65
C HIS A 50 6.74 -4.23 7.42
N GLN A 51 7.79 -5.05 7.30
CA GLN A 51 7.94 -6.06 6.23
C GLN A 51 7.66 -7.48 6.75
N ASN A 52 6.46 -7.68 7.30
CA ASN A 52 6.00 -8.99 7.81
C ASN A 52 4.77 -9.47 7.03
N SER A 53 4.15 -10.57 7.46
CA SER A 53 3.00 -11.19 6.79
C SER A 53 1.77 -10.29 6.62
N TYR A 54 1.64 -9.22 7.42
CA TYR A 54 0.53 -8.26 7.36
C TYR A 54 1.00 -6.83 7.09
N GLY A 55 2.28 -6.68 6.77
CA GLY A 55 2.94 -5.39 6.59
C GLY A 55 2.38 -4.63 5.40
N TRP A 56 2.21 -3.33 5.55
CA TRP A 56 1.70 -2.49 4.46
C TRP A 56 2.34 -1.12 4.48
N GLU A 57 2.33 -0.48 3.31
CA GLU A 57 2.86 0.85 3.10
C GLU A 57 1.79 1.70 2.39
N ILE A 58 1.93 3.02 2.46
CA ILE A 58 1.19 3.93 1.58
C ILE A 58 1.89 3.91 0.23
N ASP A 59 1.15 3.53 -0.82
CA ASP A 59 1.61 3.51 -2.21
C ASP A 59 0.88 4.57 -3.03
N HIS A 60 1.54 5.08 -4.07
CA HIS A 60 0.98 5.99 -5.05
C HIS A 60 0.41 5.22 -6.24
N ILE A 61 -0.89 5.34 -6.52
CA ILE A 61 -1.55 4.67 -7.66
C ILE A 61 -0.82 5.02 -8.96
N VAL A 62 -0.68 6.32 -9.27
CA VAL A 62 0.25 6.86 -10.25
C VAL A 62 1.56 7.19 -9.52
N PRO A 63 2.69 6.55 -9.85
CA PRO A 63 3.98 6.82 -9.21
C PRO A 63 4.42 8.27 -9.36
N LEU A 64 5.20 8.77 -8.40
CA LEU A 64 5.82 10.10 -8.46
C LEU A 64 6.67 10.28 -9.72
N ALA A 65 7.39 9.23 -10.13
CA ALA A 65 8.22 9.21 -11.33
C ALA A 65 7.43 9.46 -12.62
N LEU A 66 6.11 9.25 -12.59
CA LEU A 66 5.18 9.45 -13.70
C LEU A 66 4.21 10.61 -13.46
N GLY A 67 4.55 11.52 -12.53
CA GLY A 67 3.80 12.74 -12.28
C GLY A 67 2.60 12.60 -11.33
N GLY A 68 2.44 11.46 -10.64
CA GLY A 68 1.45 11.33 -9.59
C GLY A 68 1.82 12.15 -8.34
N GLY A 69 0.83 12.62 -7.58
CA GLY A 69 1.04 13.43 -6.38
C GLY A 69 0.62 12.74 -5.08
N HIS A 70 0.73 13.48 -3.97
CA HIS A 70 0.44 13.01 -2.60
C HIS A 70 -1.02 13.19 -2.17
N GLU A 71 -1.89 13.60 -3.08
CA GLU A 71 -3.33 13.70 -2.85
C GLU A 71 -3.93 12.35 -2.46
N LEU A 72 -4.87 12.36 -1.50
CA LEU A 72 -5.51 11.14 -0.99
C LEU A 72 -6.17 10.29 -2.09
N SER A 73 -6.60 10.91 -3.19
CA SER A 73 -7.14 10.21 -4.36
C SER A 73 -6.10 9.31 -5.03
N ASN A 74 -4.83 9.72 -5.05
CA ASN A 74 -3.72 8.97 -5.64
C ASN A 74 -3.00 8.03 -4.65
N LEU A 75 -3.37 8.03 -3.37
CA LEU A 75 -2.74 7.17 -2.36
C LEU A 75 -3.56 5.91 -2.08
N GLN A 76 -2.93 4.76 -1.81
CA GLN A 76 -3.62 3.53 -1.45
C GLN A 76 -2.83 2.72 -0.40
N PRO A 77 -3.51 1.93 0.45
CA PRO A 77 -2.85 0.97 1.30
C PRO A 77 -2.47 -0.24 0.45
N LEU A 78 -1.21 -0.62 0.45
CA LEU A 78 -0.72 -1.74 -0.35
C LEU A 78 0.18 -2.65 0.49
N TYR A 79 -0.01 -3.98 0.36
CA TYR A 79 0.89 -4.94 1.01
C TYR A 79 2.33 -4.69 0.56
N TRP A 80 3.29 -4.73 1.49
CA TRP A 80 4.64 -4.25 1.20
C TRP A 80 5.32 -4.96 0.01
N ARG A 81 5.08 -6.27 -0.17
CA ARG A 81 5.61 -7.00 -1.34
C ARG A 81 4.95 -6.56 -2.64
N ASN A 82 3.65 -6.27 -2.61
CA ASN A 82 2.92 -5.75 -3.76
C ASN A 82 3.44 -4.36 -4.13
N ASN A 83 3.72 -3.50 -3.14
CA ASN A 83 4.34 -2.19 -3.37
C ASN A 83 5.71 -2.33 -4.05
N ARG A 84 6.57 -3.23 -3.57
CA ARG A 84 7.88 -3.49 -4.18
C ARG A 84 7.78 -4.07 -5.59
N ALA A 85 6.82 -4.96 -5.84
CA ALA A 85 6.58 -5.53 -7.17
C ALA A 85 6.01 -4.50 -8.14
N LYS A 86 5.20 -3.55 -7.64
CA LYS A 86 4.65 -2.44 -8.42
C LYS A 86 5.73 -1.45 -8.84
N ALA A 87 6.56 -1.00 -7.90
CA ALA A 87 7.56 0.04 -8.12
C ALA A 87 6.96 1.26 -8.87
N ASP A 88 7.62 1.73 -9.92
CA ASP A 88 7.15 2.84 -10.77
C ASP A 88 6.29 2.38 -11.96
N THR A 89 5.75 1.16 -11.94
CA THR A 89 4.90 0.65 -13.02
C THR A 89 3.53 1.30 -12.98
N TYR A 90 3.06 1.82 -14.12
CA TYR A 90 1.71 2.32 -14.31
C TYR A 90 1.26 2.17 -15.78
N PRO A 91 0.06 1.64 -16.07
CA PRO A 91 -0.86 1.02 -15.12
C PRO A 91 -0.25 -0.27 -14.55
N TRP A 92 -0.47 -0.51 -13.26
CA TRP A 92 -0.06 -1.74 -12.61
C TRP A 92 -1.28 -2.57 -12.21
N HIS A 93 -1.15 -3.88 -12.36
CA HIS A 93 -2.17 -4.84 -11.96
C HIS A 93 -1.58 -5.81 -10.96
N CYS A 94 -2.39 -6.22 -10.01
CA CYS A 94 -2.05 -7.27 -9.08
C CYS A 94 -1.64 -8.53 -9.86
N GLN A 95 -0.43 -9.03 -9.60
CA GLN A 95 0.00 -10.27 -10.20
C GLN A 95 -0.91 -11.40 -9.68
N ASN A 96 -1.60 -12.09 -10.59
CA ASN A 96 -2.39 -13.26 -10.25
C ASN A 96 -1.45 -14.33 -9.65
N GLY A 97 -1.61 -14.63 -8.36
CA GLY A 97 -1.30 -15.95 -7.84
C GLY A 97 0.10 -16.24 -7.29
N PHE A 98 0.70 -15.35 -6.49
CA PHE A 98 1.74 -15.79 -5.53
C PHE A 98 1.39 -15.36 -4.10
N CYS A 99 0.29 -15.94 -3.59
CA CYS A 99 0.31 -16.40 -2.20
C CYS A 99 1.19 -17.66 -2.18
N ASP A 100 2.20 -17.64 -1.32
CA ASP A 100 3.03 -18.79 -0.94
C ASP A 100 4.07 -19.26 -1.98
N GLN A 101 5.24 -18.63 -1.89
CA GLN A 101 6.56 -19.29 -1.90
C GLN A 101 7.50 -18.49 -1.01
#